data_AF-A0A7Y7X6X4-F1
#
_entry.id   AF-A0A7Y7X6X4-F1
#
_cell.length_a   1.000
_cell.length_b   1.000
_cell.length_c   1.000
_cell.angle_alpha   90.00
_cell.angle_beta   90.00
_cell.angle_gamma   90.00
#
_symmetry.space_group_name_H-M   'P 1'
#
loop_
_entity.id
_entity.type
_entity.pdbx_description
1 polymer ?
#
loop_
_entity_poly.entity_id
_entity_poly.type
_entity_poly.pdbx_seq_one_letter_code
_entity_poly.pdbx_strand_id
1 'polypeptide(L)'
;MQKTLAASLAILTLALMGHAYGQDPVTIATCPAKDTITQEQMSDGGYSYKASGPAGGTWTGENEAATADYLQAVTFTSATYKDSTKAVICDYEGSGDAGIRLVLKAFQNWQAAQGTDWNGSSCENSVVNQCAFAYSTLAPAQ
;
A
#
# COMPACT_ATOMS: atom_id res chain seq x y z
N MET A 1 22.56 13.28 -77.80
CA MET A 1 21.42 13.45 -76.87
C MET A 1 21.15 12.07 -76.29
N GLN A 2 21.08 11.77 -74.99
CA GLN A 2 20.98 12.53 -73.75
C GLN A 2 21.76 11.78 -72.65
N LYS A 3 22.37 12.56 -71.74
CA LYS A 3 22.89 12.10 -70.46
C LYS A 3 21.74 12.02 -69.46
N THR A 4 21.71 11.02 -68.57
CA THR A 4 20.90 11.08 -67.36
C THR A 4 21.68 10.54 -66.16
N LEU A 5 22.11 11.47 -65.33
CA LEU A 5 22.48 11.32 -63.93
C LEU A 5 21.19 11.29 -63.08
N ALA A 6 21.13 10.44 -62.05
CA ALA A 6 20.35 10.62 -60.80
C ALA A 6 20.32 9.27 -60.06
N ALA A 7 20.32 9.16 -58.74
CA ALA A 7 20.50 10.10 -57.64
C ALA A 7 20.77 9.24 -56.39
N SER A 8 21.74 9.64 -55.58
CA SER A 8 22.09 8.97 -54.31
C SER A 8 21.00 9.23 -53.27
N LEU A 9 20.29 8.20 -52.81
CA LEU A 9 19.43 8.29 -51.63
C LEU A 9 20.30 8.23 -50.37
N ALA A 10 20.49 9.37 -49.70
CA ALA A 10 20.98 9.42 -48.33
C ALA A 10 19.81 9.13 -47.38
N ILE A 11 19.80 7.95 -46.76
CA ILE A 11 18.83 7.59 -45.72
C ILE A 11 19.32 8.19 -44.40
N LEU A 12 18.71 9.30 -43.99
CA LEU A 12 18.98 9.94 -42.71
C LEU A 12 18.18 9.22 -41.62
N THR A 13 18.79 8.25 -40.95
CA THR A 13 18.18 7.58 -39.77
C THR A 13 18.33 8.49 -38.54
N LEU A 14 17.28 9.25 -38.22
CA LEU A 14 17.14 9.90 -36.91
C LEU A 14 16.80 8.83 -35.86
N ALA A 15 17.81 8.40 -35.10
CA ALA A 15 17.57 7.64 -33.88
C ALA A 15 17.17 8.61 -32.75
N LEU A 16 15.86 8.75 -32.51
CA LEU A 16 15.36 9.35 -31.27
C LEU A 16 15.66 8.38 -30.12
N MET A 17 16.76 8.59 -29.42
CA MET A 17 16.97 7.96 -28.12
C MET A 17 16.09 8.68 -27.10
N GLY A 18 14.86 8.20 -26.94
CA GLY A 18 13.99 8.63 -25.85
C GLY A 18 14.60 8.17 -24.52
N HIS A 19 15.10 9.13 -23.73
CA HIS A 19 15.50 8.90 -22.35
C HIS A 19 14.23 8.66 -21.53
N ALA A 20 13.77 7.42 -21.45
CA ALA A 20 12.77 7.02 -20.47
C ALA A 20 13.40 7.19 -19.07
N TYR A 21 13.12 8.32 -18.43
CA TYR A 21 13.38 8.48 -17.00
C TYR A 21 12.61 7.37 -16.28
N GLY A 22 13.33 6.42 -15.70
CA GLY A 22 12.77 5.35 -14.89
C GLY A 22 12.08 5.96 -13.67
N GLN A 23 10.77 6.13 -13.74
CA GLN A 23 9.95 6.25 -12.55
C GLN A 23 9.92 4.86 -11.92
N ASP A 24 10.29 4.72 -10.65
CA ASP A 24 10.13 3.46 -9.93
C ASP A 24 8.69 2.97 -10.08
N PRO A 25 8.46 1.66 -10.30
CA PRO A 25 7.11 1.14 -10.49
C PRO A 25 6.27 1.46 -9.25
N VAL A 26 5.25 2.30 -9.43
CA VAL A 26 4.27 2.61 -8.38
C VAL A 26 3.41 1.37 -8.17
N THR A 27 3.45 0.80 -6.97
CA THR A 27 2.61 -0.33 -6.58
C THR A 27 1.43 0.19 -5.76
N ILE A 28 0.24 -0.37 -6.01
CA ILE A 28 -0.98 -0.06 -5.26
C ILE A 28 -1.21 -1.16 -4.22
N ALA A 29 -1.54 -0.76 -2.99
CA ALA A 29 -1.91 -1.66 -1.91
C ALA A 29 -3.11 -1.13 -1.13
N THR A 30 -3.70 -2.00 -0.32
CA THR A 30 -4.78 -1.69 0.61
C THR A 30 -4.44 -2.22 2.00
N CYS A 31 -5.22 -1.82 2.98
CA CYS A 31 -5.28 -2.52 4.27
C CYS A 31 -5.69 -3.99 4.07
N PRO A 32 -5.28 -4.90 4.97
CA PRO A 32 -5.73 -6.29 4.96
C PRO A 32 -7.26 -6.40 4.97
N ALA A 33 -7.80 -7.39 4.26
CA ALA A 33 -9.17 -7.79 4.49
C ALA A 33 -9.24 -8.54 5.83
N LYS A 34 -10.32 -8.36 6.59
CA LYS A 34 -10.46 -8.93 7.95
C LYS A 34 -10.22 -10.44 7.99
N ASP A 35 -10.73 -11.14 6.99
CA ASP A 35 -10.65 -12.59 6.82
C ASP A 35 -9.23 -13.11 6.53
N THR A 36 -8.30 -12.24 6.18
CA THR A 36 -6.87 -12.60 5.99
C THR A 36 -6.01 -12.33 7.22
N ILE A 37 -6.58 -11.74 8.27
CA ILE A 37 -5.88 -11.45 9.53
C ILE A 37 -5.89 -12.72 10.38
N THR A 38 -4.70 -13.11 10.83
CA THR A 38 -4.51 -14.18 11.83
C THR A 38 -4.38 -13.58 13.22
N GLN A 39 -4.97 -14.23 14.21
CA GLN A 39 -4.96 -13.83 15.62
C GLN A 39 -4.24 -14.89 16.47
N GLU A 40 -3.34 -14.45 17.36
CA GLU A 40 -2.57 -15.31 18.27
C GLU A 40 -2.65 -14.76 19.70
N GLN A 41 -2.96 -15.61 20.68
CA GLN A 41 -3.03 -15.20 22.09
C GLN A 41 -1.64 -14.84 22.63
N MET A 42 -1.52 -13.74 23.37
CA MET A 42 -0.26 -13.32 23.98
C MET A 42 -0.12 -13.86 25.41
N SER A 43 1.11 -13.96 25.91
CA SER A 43 1.42 -14.56 27.22
C SER A 43 0.93 -13.76 28.42
N ASP A 44 0.80 -12.45 28.25
CA ASP A 44 0.40 -11.45 29.24
C ASP A 44 -1.09 -11.06 29.15
N GLY A 45 -1.84 -11.71 28.25
CA GLY A 45 -3.25 -11.43 27.99
C GLY A 45 -3.46 -10.75 26.64
N GLY A 46 -4.70 -10.68 26.18
CA GLY A 46 -5.01 -10.11 24.88
C GLY A 46 -4.49 -10.94 23.70
N TYR A 47 -4.34 -10.28 22.56
CA TYR A 47 -4.02 -10.91 21.29
C TYR A 47 -3.11 -10.07 20.40
N SER A 48 -2.27 -10.75 19.63
CA SER A 48 -1.53 -10.22 18.50
C SER A 48 -2.21 -10.58 17.18
N TYR A 49 -1.99 -9.75 16.17
CA TYR A 49 -2.61 -9.84 14.86
C TYR A 49 -1.55 -9.72 13.78
N LYS A 50 -1.64 -10.57 12.76
CA LYS A 50 -0.74 -10.55 11.60
C LYS A 50 -1.52 -10.72 10.30
N ALA A 51 -1.03 -10.11 9.23
CA ALA A 51 -1.51 -10.38 7.88
C ALA A 51 -0.36 -10.20 6.88
N SER A 52 -0.41 -10.94 5.77
CA SER A 52 0.53 -10.74 4.67
C SER A 52 0.33 -9.36 4.06
N GLY A 53 1.43 -8.65 3.83
CA GLY A 53 1.45 -7.32 3.25
C GLY A 53 2.09 -7.27 1.86
N PRO A 54 2.01 -6.10 1.21
CA PRO A 54 2.71 -5.84 -0.04
C PRO A 54 4.23 -6.12 0.07
N ALA A 55 4.85 -6.51 -1.05
CA ALA A 55 6.30 -6.71 -1.17
C ALA A 55 6.91 -7.66 -0.12
N GLY A 56 6.14 -8.64 0.37
CA GLY A 56 6.57 -9.58 1.40
C GLY A 56 6.62 -8.96 2.82
N GLY A 57 6.15 -7.73 2.99
CA GLY A 57 5.95 -7.11 4.30
C GLY A 57 4.90 -7.86 5.11
N THR A 58 4.88 -7.61 6.42
CA THR A 58 3.90 -8.20 7.34
C THR A 58 3.22 -7.08 8.11
N TRP A 59 1.90 -7.03 8.02
CA TRP A 59 1.08 -6.20 8.89
C TRP A 59 1.09 -6.78 10.28
N THR A 60 1.29 -5.95 11.30
CA THR A 60 1.34 -6.40 12.70
C THR A 60 0.51 -5.49 13.60
N GLY A 61 -0.13 -6.06 14.60
CA GLY A 61 -0.89 -5.33 15.62
C GLY A 61 -0.99 -6.13 16.91
N GLU A 62 -1.24 -5.45 18.02
CA GLU A 62 -1.45 -6.06 19.33
C GLU A 62 -2.54 -5.30 20.07
N ASN A 63 -3.33 -6.01 20.86
CA ASN A 63 -4.28 -5.43 21.80
C ASN A 63 -4.32 -6.31 23.06
N GLU A 64 -3.69 -5.83 24.13
CA GLU A 64 -3.59 -6.50 25.44
C GLU A 64 -4.95 -6.69 26.13
N ALA A 65 -5.95 -5.86 25.78
CA ALA A 65 -7.30 -5.94 26.31
C ALA A 65 -8.25 -6.76 25.43
N ALA A 66 -7.81 -7.23 24.26
CA ALA A 66 -8.69 -7.92 23.33
C ALA A 66 -9.16 -9.28 23.87
N THR A 67 -10.42 -9.60 23.62
CA THR A 67 -10.99 -10.92 23.85
C THR A 67 -10.96 -11.75 22.56
N ALA A 68 -11.20 -13.06 22.69
CA ALA A 68 -11.08 -14.01 21.56
C ALA A 68 -12.01 -13.69 20.37
N ASP A 69 -13.09 -12.95 20.61
CA ASP A 69 -14.12 -12.58 19.65
C ASP A 69 -13.89 -11.24 18.95
N TYR A 70 -12.92 -10.42 19.38
CA TYR A 70 -12.70 -9.08 18.82
C TYR A 70 -12.46 -9.11 17.31
N LEU A 71 -11.59 -9.99 16.80
CA LEU A 71 -11.35 -10.08 15.36
C LEU A 71 -12.63 -10.41 14.57
N GLN A 72 -13.55 -11.18 15.14
CA GLN A 72 -14.81 -11.48 14.47
C GLN A 72 -15.79 -10.31 14.52
N ALA A 73 -15.76 -9.54 15.61
CA ALA A 73 -16.65 -8.41 15.88
C ALA A 73 -16.30 -7.10 15.18
N VAL A 74 -15.07 -6.95 14.68
CA VAL A 74 -14.60 -5.72 14.02
C VAL A 74 -14.86 -5.70 12.51
N THR A 75 -14.87 -4.49 11.95
CA THR A 75 -14.86 -4.22 10.50
C THR A 75 -13.89 -3.09 10.21
N PHE A 76 -13.33 -3.05 9.00
CA PHE A 76 -12.45 -1.95 8.59
C PHE A 76 -13.19 -0.61 8.65
N THR A 77 -12.58 0.40 9.24
CA THR A 77 -13.17 1.73 9.39
C THR A 77 -12.34 2.84 8.78
N SER A 78 -11.01 2.76 8.91
CA SER A 78 -10.14 3.82 8.42
C SER A 78 -8.70 3.37 8.20
N ALA A 79 -7.97 4.18 7.44
CA ALA A 79 -6.53 4.08 7.30
C ALA A 79 -5.86 5.44 7.51
N THR A 80 -4.67 5.45 8.12
CA THR A 80 -3.86 6.64 8.31
C THR A 80 -2.43 6.38 7.88
N TYR A 81 -1.84 7.30 7.12
CA TYR A 81 -0.40 7.32 6.86
C TYR A 81 0.29 8.25 7.85
N LYS A 82 1.33 7.74 8.52
CA LYS A 82 2.15 8.49 9.46
C LYS A 82 3.54 8.69 8.88
N ASP A 83 3.82 9.92 8.43
CA ASP A 83 5.07 10.25 7.74
C ASP A 83 6.31 10.10 8.63
N SER A 84 6.21 10.42 9.93
CA SER A 84 7.33 10.31 10.87
C SER A 84 7.85 8.88 11.07
N THR A 85 7.00 7.89 10.84
CA THR A 85 7.35 6.46 10.92
C THR A 85 7.28 5.76 9.58
N LYS A 86 6.96 6.49 8.51
CA LYS A 86 6.70 5.96 7.16
C LYS A 86 5.78 4.73 7.20
N ALA A 87 4.68 4.84 7.93
CA ALA A 87 3.80 3.71 8.25
C ALA A 87 2.37 3.96 7.82
N VAL A 88 1.71 2.93 7.30
CA VAL A 88 0.26 2.89 7.17
C VAL A 88 -0.31 2.14 8.36
N ILE A 89 -1.35 2.69 8.93
CA ILE A 89 -2.09 2.20 10.10
C ILE A 89 -3.51 1.94 9.61
N CYS A 90 -3.99 0.72 9.81
CA CYS A 90 -5.33 0.29 9.44
C CYS A 90 -6.12 0.03 10.71
N ASP A 91 -7.26 0.68 10.85
CA ASP A 91 -8.14 0.59 12.00
C ASP A 91 -9.36 -0.27 11.67
N TYR A 92 -9.68 -1.17 12.59
CA TYR A 92 -10.87 -2.00 12.51
C TYR A 92 -11.61 -1.92 13.84
N GLU A 93 -12.87 -1.54 13.78
CA GLU A 93 -13.69 -1.28 14.96
C GLU A 93 -15.00 -2.07 14.89
N GLY A 94 -15.50 -2.43 16.07
CA GLY A 94 -16.74 -3.14 16.29
C GLY A 94 -17.56 -2.47 17.39
N SER A 95 -18.63 -3.12 17.82
CA SER A 95 -19.45 -2.61 18.92
C SER A 95 -18.69 -2.61 20.26
N GLY A 96 -18.93 -1.61 21.10
CA GLY A 96 -18.30 -1.52 22.42
C GLY A 96 -16.82 -1.19 22.30
N ASP A 97 -15.98 -1.91 23.05
CA ASP A 97 -14.53 -1.71 23.08
C ASP A 97 -13.78 -2.56 22.04
N ALA A 98 -14.50 -3.25 21.15
CA ALA A 98 -13.90 -4.11 20.14
C ALA A 98 -13.14 -3.29 19.09
N GLY A 99 -11.81 -3.38 19.12
CA GLY A 99 -10.93 -2.69 18.18
C GLY A 99 -9.61 -3.42 17.97
N ILE A 100 -9.14 -3.45 16.73
CA ILE A 100 -7.80 -3.91 16.38
C ILE A 100 -7.16 -2.92 15.41
N ARG A 101 -5.84 -2.78 15.50
CA ARG A 101 -5.04 -1.90 14.65
C ARG A 101 -3.88 -2.67 14.07
N LEU A 102 -3.75 -2.67 12.74
CA LEU A 102 -2.59 -3.25 12.07
C LEU A 102 -1.72 -2.15 11.46
N VAL A 103 -0.41 -2.32 11.55
CA VAL A 103 0.58 -1.38 11.06
C VAL A 103 1.53 -2.08 10.12
N LEU A 104 1.83 -1.43 8.99
CA LEU A 104 2.94 -1.78 8.13
C LEU A 104 3.82 -0.54 7.93
N LYS A 105 5.13 -0.72 8.11
CA LYS A 105 6.12 0.37 8.12
C LYS A 105 6.94 0.37 6.83
N ALA A 106 7.83 1.36 6.75
CA ALA A 106 8.87 1.47 5.74
C ALA A 106 8.39 1.76 4.31
N PHE A 107 7.24 2.42 4.18
CA PHE A 107 6.76 2.92 2.89
C PHE A 107 7.62 4.08 2.38
N GLN A 108 8.05 4.02 1.13
CA GLN A 108 8.70 5.13 0.44
C GLN A 108 7.82 5.69 -0.67
N ASN A 109 7.81 7.02 -0.77
CA ASN A 109 6.96 7.76 -1.72
C ASN A 109 5.49 7.34 -1.61
N TRP A 110 4.99 7.23 -0.37
CA TRP A 110 3.58 6.98 -0.13
C TRP A 110 2.74 8.12 -0.72
N GLN A 111 1.63 7.76 -1.35
CA GLN A 111 0.60 8.70 -1.79
C GLN A 111 -0.76 8.00 -1.82
N ALA A 112 -1.83 8.78 -1.74
CA ALA A 112 -3.17 8.27 -2.01
C ALA A 112 -3.23 7.68 -3.43
N ALA A 113 -3.96 6.57 -3.60
CA ALA A 113 -4.24 6.08 -4.95
C ALA A 113 -5.20 7.03 -5.67
N GLN A 114 -5.24 6.99 -6.99
CA GLN A 114 -6.14 7.85 -7.74
C GLN A 114 -7.61 7.41 -7.52
N GLY A 115 -8.49 8.36 -7.22
CA GLY A 115 -9.94 8.11 -7.10
C GLY A 115 -10.39 7.48 -5.78
N THR A 116 -9.54 7.54 -4.75
CA THR A 116 -9.84 7.09 -3.38
C THR A 116 -10.21 8.25 -2.46
N ASP A 117 -10.74 7.94 -1.28
CA ASP A 117 -11.29 8.89 -0.31
C ASP A 117 -10.26 9.43 0.72
N TRP A 118 -8.96 9.31 0.41
CA TRP A 118 -7.92 9.92 1.24
C TRP A 118 -8.08 11.45 1.28
N ASN A 119 -8.18 12.00 2.48
CA ASN A 119 -8.08 13.42 2.77
C ASN A 119 -6.74 13.69 3.47
N GLY A 120 -5.75 14.12 2.68
CA GLY A 120 -4.37 14.23 3.18
C GLY A 120 -3.81 12.86 3.52
N SER A 121 -3.47 12.65 4.79
CA SER A 121 -2.88 11.40 5.30
C SER A 121 -3.86 10.50 6.05
N SER A 122 -5.15 10.75 5.94
CA SER A 122 -6.20 9.95 6.59
C SER A 122 -7.30 9.60 5.58
N CYS A 123 -7.86 8.40 5.71
CA CYS A 123 -8.99 7.92 4.94
C CYS A 123 -10.01 7.31 5.89
N GLU A 124 -11.20 7.93 5.97
CA GLU A 124 -12.30 7.50 6.84
C GLU A 124 -13.44 6.92 5.98
N ASN A 125 -13.20 5.74 5.40
CA ASN A 125 -14.20 5.03 4.61
C ASN A 125 -14.15 3.52 4.95
N SER A 126 -15.31 2.92 5.22
CA SER A 126 -15.41 1.49 5.58
C SER A 126 -15.20 0.52 4.41
N VAL A 127 -15.15 1.03 3.17
CA VAL A 127 -14.80 0.24 1.99
C VAL A 127 -13.28 0.26 1.82
N VAL A 128 -12.61 -0.86 2.11
CA VAL A 128 -11.13 -1.00 2.09
C VAL A 128 -10.47 -0.42 0.83
N ASN A 129 -11.06 -0.64 -0.34
CA ASN A 129 -10.52 -0.14 -1.61
C ASN A 129 -10.60 1.39 -1.76
N GLN A 130 -11.52 2.06 -1.06
CA GLN A 130 -11.57 3.53 -1.00
C GLN A 130 -10.43 4.11 -0.18
N CYS A 131 -9.67 3.29 0.55
CA CYS A 131 -8.43 3.67 1.22
C CYS A 131 -7.19 3.05 0.58
N ALA A 132 -7.25 2.68 -0.71
CA ALA A 132 -6.07 2.21 -1.44
C ALA A 132 -5.00 3.30 -1.53
N PHE A 133 -3.73 2.90 -1.51
CA PHE A 133 -2.59 3.81 -1.55
C PHE A 133 -1.49 3.28 -2.47
N ALA A 134 -0.70 4.21 -3.00
CA ALA A 134 0.45 3.94 -3.84
C ALA A 134 1.74 4.05 -3.03
N TYR A 135 2.75 3.26 -3.40
CA TYR A 135 4.11 3.36 -2.88
C TYR A 135 5.11 2.89 -3.94
N SER A 136 6.36 3.34 -3.82
CA SER A 136 7.45 2.95 -4.74
C SER A 136 8.22 1.74 -4.23
N THR A 137 8.56 1.74 -2.95
CA THR A 137 9.27 0.64 -2.29
C THR A 137 8.75 0.47 -0.87
N LEU A 138 8.82 -0.76 -0.38
CA LEU A 138 8.66 -1.10 1.02
C LEU A 138 10.03 -1.62 1.46
N ALA A 139 10.77 -0.84 2.24
CA ALA A 139 12.04 -1.37 2.75
C ALA A 139 11.72 -2.50 3.74
N PRO A 140 12.36 -3.68 3.64
CA PRO A 140 12.21 -4.71 4.66
C PRO A 140 12.55 -4.09 6.02
N ALA A 141 11.74 -4.37 7.05
CA ALA A 141 12.15 -4.08 8.41
C ALA A 141 13.46 -4.84 8.67
N GLN A 142 14.56 -4.10 8.86
CA GLN A 142 15.85 -4.65 9.31
C GLN A 142 15.75 -5.10 10.77
#